data_AF-A0AAN9BR14-F1
#
_entry.id   AF-A0AAN9BR14-F1
#
_cell.length_a   1.000
_cell.length_b   1.000
_cell.length_c   1.000
_cell.angle_alpha   90.00
_cell.angle_beta   90.00
_cell.angle_gamma   90.00
#
_symmetry.space_group_name_H-M   'P 1'
#
loop_
_entity.id
_entity.type
_entity.pdbx_description
1 polymer ?
#
loop_
_entity_poly.entity_id
_entity_poly.type
_entity_poly.pdbx_seq_one_letter_code
_entity_poly.pdbx_strand_id
1 'polypeptide(L)'
;MLKRLILAGCLFGFADSANSPDKWDYLKVTFSFNVFSPWTFADLPRTEGEADENGWTKIADCDSNSKFQGARYVRAADHSVILLFDLNGFIAGIQCGISESHVSPVYPPLKQRGNIFQHDGDRYTLTAYFVDPTTICKYGRTEDEFNIYGTGTGLYIQNGSDPLTQSIRIPSTQSEISETKWTKGWCFLFMGDHYWYDLDKNMSCDDFQPVFLLYHGGWLTAFGWALGIGHNSMRFEHPSKTALSKFLDPVPQCLDNYPQLSTMHIYMTSPYNEWCWW
;
A
#
# COMPACT_ATOMS: atom_id res chain seq x y z
N MET A 1 -35.89 -56.51 26.67
CA MET A 1 -35.17 -55.55 27.52
C MET A 1 -33.80 -55.29 26.90
N LEU A 2 -33.63 -54.18 26.21
CA LEU A 2 -32.29 -53.65 25.89
C LEU A 2 -32.40 -52.13 25.89
N LYS A 3 -31.64 -51.49 26.79
CA LYS A 3 -31.58 -50.05 27.02
C LYS A 3 -30.44 -49.45 26.17
N ARG A 4 -30.76 -48.32 25.52
CA ARG A 4 -29.93 -47.12 25.21
C ARG A 4 -28.53 -47.30 24.62
N LEU A 5 -28.27 -46.55 23.52
CA LEU A 5 -27.43 -45.34 23.58
C LEU A 5 -27.72 -44.47 22.33
N ILE A 6 -28.28 -43.28 22.53
CA ILE A 6 -28.32 -42.23 21.49
C ILE A 6 -27.18 -41.28 21.86
N LEU A 7 -26.12 -41.26 21.06
CA LEU A 7 -25.08 -40.24 21.14
C LEU A 7 -25.66 -38.94 20.59
N ALA A 8 -25.89 -37.96 21.46
CA ALA A 8 -26.13 -36.58 21.06
C ALA A 8 -24.79 -35.97 20.61
N GLY A 9 -24.52 -35.99 19.31
CA GLY A 9 -23.44 -35.21 18.73
C GLY A 9 -23.81 -33.73 18.76
N CYS A 10 -23.23 -32.97 19.69
CA CYS A 10 -23.21 -31.51 19.58
C CYS A 10 -22.38 -31.16 18.34
N LEU A 11 -23.05 -30.82 17.25
CA LEU A 11 -22.44 -30.05 16.17
C LEU A 11 -22.07 -28.69 16.77
N PHE A 12 -20.80 -28.54 17.16
CA PHE A 12 -20.19 -27.22 17.22
C PHE A 12 -20.17 -26.70 15.79
N GLY A 13 -21.22 -25.95 15.43
CA GLY A 13 -21.15 -25.07 14.28
C GLY A 13 -20.05 -24.07 14.58
N PHE A 14 -18.89 -24.26 13.95
CA PHE A 14 -17.99 -23.14 13.70
C PHE A 14 -18.79 -22.21 12.79
N ALA A 15 -19.37 -21.18 13.39
CA ALA A 15 -19.77 -20.02 12.61
C ALA A 15 -18.46 -19.49 12.03
N ASP A 16 -18.24 -19.70 10.73
CA ASP A 16 -17.34 -18.86 9.96
C ASP A 16 -17.86 -17.43 10.14
N SER A 17 -17.28 -16.69 11.08
CA SER A 17 -17.38 -15.25 11.07
C SER A 17 -16.57 -14.80 9.87
N ALA A 18 -17.22 -14.78 8.70
CA ALA A 18 -16.76 -13.93 7.61
C ALA A 18 -16.72 -12.52 8.18
N ASN A 19 -15.54 -12.08 8.62
CA ASN A 19 -15.34 -10.74 9.14
C ASN A 19 -15.80 -9.77 8.04
N SER A 20 -16.70 -8.86 8.38
CA SER A 20 -17.04 -7.73 7.51
C SER A 20 -15.76 -6.96 7.18
N PRO A 21 -15.67 -6.32 5.99
CA PRO A 21 -14.51 -5.51 5.68
C PRO A 21 -14.33 -4.45 6.77
N ASP A 22 -13.13 -4.38 7.33
CA ASP A 22 -12.76 -3.26 8.18
C ASP A 22 -12.80 -2.00 7.33
N LYS A 23 -13.59 -1.02 7.77
CA LYS A 23 -13.62 0.30 7.16
C LYS A 23 -12.21 0.89 7.18
N TRP A 24 -11.81 1.56 6.10
CA TRP A 24 -10.50 2.20 6.00
C TRP A 24 -10.43 3.50 6.83
N ASP A 25 -10.57 3.38 8.15
CA ASP A 25 -10.60 4.52 9.07
C ASP A 25 -9.21 5.05 9.46
N TYR A 26 -8.15 4.51 8.86
CA TYR A 26 -6.78 4.86 9.19
C TYR A 26 -6.00 5.26 7.94
N LEU A 27 -4.93 6.02 8.16
CA LEU A 27 -3.85 6.17 7.22
C LEU A 27 -2.55 6.23 8.02
N LYS A 28 -1.86 5.10 8.08
CA LYS A 28 -0.64 4.95 8.89
C LYS A 28 0.49 4.46 8.02
N VAL A 29 1.70 4.88 8.35
CA VAL A 29 2.92 4.40 7.68
C VAL A 29 3.93 3.88 8.67
N THR A 30 4.90 3.13 8.13
CA THR A 30 6.08 2.63 8.83
C THR A 30 5.75 1.49 9.78
N PHE A 31 6.22 0.30 9.43
CA PHE A 31 6.24 -0.86 10.30
C PHE A 31 7.51 -0.86 11.16
N SER A 32 7.37 -1.15 12.46
CA SER A 32 8.51 -1.43 13.32
C SER A 32 8.10 -2.28 14.50
N PHE A 33 9.00 -3.18 14.93
CA PHE A 33 8.82 -3.97 16.14
C PHE A 33 8.98 -3.15 17.42
N ASN A 34 9.58 -1.96 17.34
CA ASN A 34 9.68 -1.08 18.50
C ASN A 34 8.37 -0.33 18.69
N VAL A 35 7.41 -0.95 19.36
CA VAL A 35 6.08 -0.36 19.62
C VAL A 35 6.11 0.93 20.45
N PHE A 36 7.25 1.28 21.06
CA PHE A 36 7.46 2.54 21.78
C PHE A 36 8.03 3.66 20.90
N SER A 37 8.42 3.34 19.67
CA SER A 37 8.89 4.34 18.71
C SER A 37 7.69 5.17 18.21
N PRO A 38 7.78 6.52 18.19
CA PRO A 38 6.75 7.36 17.61
C PRO A 38 6.61 7.18 16.08
N TRP A 39 7.55 6.46 15.47
CA TRP A 39 7.52 6.13 14.04
C TRP A 39 6.72 4.87 13.74
N THR A 40 6.46 4.01 14.74
CA THR A 40 5.71 2.78 14.54
C THR A 40 4.24 3.11 14.27
N PHE A 41 3.76 2.77 13.08
CA PHE A 41 2.39 3.02 12.65
C PHE A 41 1.99 4.49 12.78
N ALA A 42 2.90 5.37 12.37
CA ALA A 42 2.72 6.81 12.47
C ALA A 42 1.54 7.28 11.61
N ASP A 43 0.64 8.03 12.24
CA ASP A 43 -0.52 8.61 11.58
C ASP A 43 -0.12 9.66 10.54
N LEU A 44 -0.86 9.65 9.44
CA LEU A 44 -0.83 10.67 8.41
C LEU A 44 -2.17 11.41 8.38
N PRO A 45 -2.16 12.73 8.10
CA PRO A 45 -3.38 13.49 7.86
C PRO A 45 -4.28 12.86 6.79
N ARG A 46 -5.58 12.91 7.04
CA ARG A 46 -6.63 12.50 6.09
C ARG A 46 -7.44 13.67 5.56
N THR A 47 -7.23 14.88 6.09
CA THR A 47 -7.76 16.13 5.54
C THR A 47 -6.66 17.17 5.32
N GLU A 48 -6.88 18.13 4.41
CA GLU A 48 -5.97 19.27 4.25
C GLU A 48 -5.82 20.07 5.56
N GLY A 49 -6.92 20.25 6.30
CA GLY A 49 -6.89 20.94 7.60
C GLY A 49 -5.97 20.24 8.61
N GLU A 50 -6.06 18.91 8.73
CA GLU A 50 -5.13 18.13 9.54
C GLU A 50 -3.68 18.25 9.02
N ALA A 51 -3.50 18.33 7.69
CA ALA A 51 -2.17 18.45 7.10
C ALA A 51 -1.52 19.79 7.47
N ASP A 52 -2.27 20.89 7.34
CA ASP A 52 -1.84 22.23 7.70
C ASP A 52 -1.50 22.32 9.19
N GLU A 53 -2.37 21.81 10.06
CA GLU A 53 -2.14 21.77 11.52
C GLU A 53 -0.89 20.96 11.91
N ASN A 54 -0.57 19.92 11.13
CA ASN A 54 0.58 19.05 11.38
C ASN A 54 1.85 19.46 10.60
N GLY A 55 1.87 20.66 10.01
CA GLY A 55 3.05 21.26 9.38
C GLY A 55 3.41 20.66 8.03
N TRP A 56 2.43 20.12 7.30
CA TRP A 56 2.58 19.79 5.89
C TRP A 56 2.48 21.06 5.05
N THR A 57 3.09 21.05 3.87
CA THR A 57 3.13 22.20 2.96
C THR A 57 2.65 21.75 1.59
N LYS A 58 1.67 22.47 1.04
CA LYS A 58 1.20 22.28 -0.33
C LYS A 58 2.33 22.61 -1.33
N ILE A 59 2.59 21.70 -2.25
CA ILE A 59 3.61 21.83 -3.31
C ILE A 59 3.01 21.83 -4.72
N ALA A 60 1.74 21.42 -4.86
CA ALA A 60 0.98 21.52 -6.10
C ALA A 60 -0.52 21.54 -5.79
N ASP A 61 -1.29 22.28 -6.58
CA ASP A 61 -2.75 22.26 -6.53
C ASP A 61 -3.33 21.04 -7.25
N CYS A 62 -4.60 20.76 -6.99
CA CYS A 62 -5.35 19.76 -7.74
C CYS A 62 -5.58 20.27 -9.17
N ASP A 63 -5.02 19.56 -10.16
CA ASP A 63 -5.20 19.88 -11.58
C ASP A 63 -5.62 18.61 -12.33
N SER A 64 -6.79 18.66 -12.97
CA SER A 64 -7.33 17.54 -13.74
C SER A 64 -6.51 17.22 -14.99
N ASN A 65 -5.66 18.13 -15.46
CA ASN A 65 -4.75 17.91 -16.59
C ASN A 65 -3.34 17.48 -16.14
N SER A 66 -3.11 17.37 -14.83
CA SER A 66 -1.83 16.93 -14.29
C SER A 66 -1.65 15.43 -14.42
N LYS A 67 -0.39 15.00 -14.58
CA LYS A 67 0.05 13.59 -14.49
C LYS A 67 -0.24 12.96 -13.13
N PHE A 68 -0.55 13.76 -12.12
CA PHE A 68 -0.94 13.32 -10.78
C PHE A 68 -2.24 13.99 -10.37
N GLN A 69 -3.20 13.21 -9.87
CA GLN A 69 -4.49 13.74 -9.41
C GLN A 69 -4.44 14.01 -7.90
N GLY A 70 -4.74 15.24 -7.51
CA GLY A 70 -4.80 15.66 -6.11
C GLY A 70 -3.89 16.84 -5.81
N ALA A 71 -4.29 17.66 -4.84
CA ALA A 71 -3.40 18.66 -4.25
C ALA A 71 -2.31 17.94 -3.44
N ARG A 72 -1.04 18.25 -3.70
CA ARG A 72 0.11 17.50 -3.18
C ARG A 72 0.73 18.20 -2.00
N TYR A 73 0.99 17.46 -0.93
CA TYR A 73 1.57 17.98 0.31
C TYR A 73 2.77 17.18 0.77
N VAL A 74 3.77 17.87 1.29
CA VAL A 74 5.00 17.27 1.86
C VAL A 74 5.27 17.83 3.24
N ARG A 75 5.96 17.06 4.08
CA ARG A 75 6.35 17.51 5.42
C ARG A 75 7.85 17.66 5.51
N ALA A 76 8.32 18.82 5.98
CA ALA A 76 9.74 19.09 6.18
C ALA A 76 10.63 18.80 4.96
N ALA A 77 10.10 19.02 3.74
CA ALA A 77 10.74 18.69 2.46
C ALA A 77 11.12 17.19 2.27
N ASP A 78 10.63 16.29 3.12
CA ASP A 78 10.74 14.86 2.94
C ASP A 78 9.70 14.38 1.92
N HIS A 79 10.19 13.86 0.79
CA HIS A 79 9.36 13.38 -0.31
C HIS A 79 9.16 11.86 -0.28
N SER A 80 9.61 11.17 0.76
CA SER A 80 9.32 9.75 0.98
C SER A 80 7.83 9.46 1.12
N VAL A 81 7.08 10.43 1.65
CA VAL A 81 5.62 10.44 1.73
C VAL A 81 5.13 11.78 1.22
N ILE A 82 4.34 11.75 0.15
CA ILE A 82 3.63 12.92 -0.38
C ILE A 82 2.14 12.58 -0.32
N LEU A 83 1.34 13.41 0.35
CA LEU A 83 -0.11 13.22 0.45
C LEU A 83 -0.80 13.89 -0.73
N LEU A 84 -1.89 13.28 -1.21
CA LEU A 84 -2.71 13.79 -2.30
C LEU A 84 -4.12 13.97 -1.77
N PHE A 85 -4.64 15.19 -1.77
CA PHE A 85 -6.01 15.50 -1.36
C PHE A 85 -6.89 15.75 -2.59
N ASP A 86 -8.15 15.33 -2.52
CA ASP A 86 -9.15 15.67 -3.53
C ASP A 86 -9.52 17.15 -3.49
N LEU A 87 -10.34 17.58 -4.44
CA LEU A 87 -10.78 18.97 -4.61
C LEU A 87 -11.44 19.55 -3.35
N ASN A 88 -12.01 18.71 -2.48
CA ASN A 88 -12.69 19.12 -1.25
C ASN A 88 -11.81 18.94 -0.01
N GLY A 89 -10.54 18.57 -0.19
CA GLY A 89 -9.55 18.49 0.87
C GLY A 89 -9.51 17.17 1.63
N PHE A 90 -10.12 16.09 1.12
CA PHE A 90 -10.03 14.76 1.74
C PHE A 90 -8.96 13.89 1.07
N ILE A 91 -8.27 13.04 1.82
CA ILE A 91 -7.15 12.24 1.32
C ILE A 91 -7.54 11.31 0.17
N ALA A 92 -7.03 11.58 -1.02
CA ALA A 92 -7.35 10.85 -2.24
C ALA A 92 -6.24 9.88 -2.67
N GLY A 93 -5.02 10.04 -2.16
CA GLY A 93 -3.90 9.19 -2.51
C GLY A 93 -2.62 9.48 -1.73
N ILE A 94 -1.59 8.70 -2.03
CA ILE A 94 -0.27 8.80 -1.44
C ILE A 94 0.80 8.51 -2.50
N GLN A 95 1.92 9.19 -2.37
CA GLN A 95 3.06 9.08 -3.26
C GLN A 95 4.35 8.80 -2.49
N CYS A 96 5.28 8.15 -3.17
CA CYS A 96 6.66 7.97 -2.72
C CYS A 96 7.61 8.50 -3.78
N GLY A 97 8.40 9.52 -3.43
CA GLY A 97 9.43 10.10 -4.29
C GLY A 97 10.81 9.51 -4.03
N ILE A 98 11.54 9.24 -5.11
CA ILE A 98 12.94 8.81 -5.13
C ILE A 98 13.73 9.87 -5.87
N SER A 99 14.52 10.67 -5.15
CA SER A 99 15.38 11.69 -5.77
C SER A 99 16.31 11.03 -6.80
N GLU A 100 16.52 11.70 -7.94
CA GLU A 100 17.46 11.26 -8.97
C GLU A 100 18.89 11.10 -8.45
N SER A 101 19.25 11.86 -7.41
CA SER A 101 20.54 11.70 -6.70
C SER A 101 20.71 10.34 -6.00
N HIS A 102 19.60 9.63 -5.72
CA HIS A 102 19.58 8.31 -5.10
C HIS A 102 19.24 7.18 -6.09
N VAL A 103 19.02 7.51 -7.37
CA VAL A 103 18.83 6.53 -8.43
C VAL A 103 20.15 5.81 -8.67
N SER A 104 20.10 4.49 -8.72
CA SER A 104 21.26 3.65 -9.05
C SER A 104 21.23 3.25 -10.53
N PRO A 105 22.34 2.76 -11.11
CA PRO A 105 22.34 2.26 -12.47
C PRO A 105 21.30 1.15 -12.74
N VAL A 106 20.85 0.46 -11.69
CA VAL A 106 19.91 -0.68 -11.77
C VAL A 106 18.50 -0.34 -11.27
N TYR A 107 18.26 0.84 -10.69
CA TYR A 107 16.96 1.17 -10.10
C TYR A 107 16.65 2.69 -10.11
N PRO A 108 15.44 3.13 -10.55
CA PRO A 108 14.35 2.31 -11.08
C PRO A 108 14.71 1.64 -12.40
N PRO A 109 14.23 0.41 -12.67
CA PRO A 109 14.46 -0.27 -13.94
C PRO A 109 13.95 0.56 -15.12
N LEU A 110 14.71 0.59 -16.22
CA LEU A 110 14.34 1.40 -17.39
C LEU A 110 12.94 1.08 -17.93
N LYS A 111 12.54 -0.20 -17.92
CA LYS A 111 11.20 -0.63 -18.35
C LYS A 111 10.04 -0.08 -17.51
N GLN A 112 10.33 0.32 -16.27
CA GLN A 112 9.30 0.79 -15.33
C GLN A 112 9.21 2.31 -15.28
N ARG A 113 10.18 3.04 -15.86
CA ARG A 113 10.17 4.50 -15.97
C ARG A 113 9.16 4.93 -17.04
N GLY A 114 8.30 5.89 -16.71
CA GLY A 114 7.15 6.29 -17.53
C GLY A 114 5.91 5.40 -17.36
N ASN A 115 6.03 4.29 -16.62
CA ASN A 115 4.94 3.37 -16.29
C ASN A 115 4.55 3.51 -14.81
N ILE A 116 5.00 2.62 -13.94
CA ILE A 116 4.74 2.74 -12.49
C ILE A 116 5.59 3.85 -11.86
N PHE A 117 6.81 4.09 -12.36
CA PHE A 117 7.65 5.22 -11.95
C PHE A 117 7.44 6.42 -12.87
N GLN A 118 6.81 7.45 -12.34
CA GLN A 118 6.58 8.70 -13.07
C GLN A 118 7.68 9.72 -12.78
N HIS A 119 8.20 10.37 -13.81
CA HIS A 119 9.19 11.44 -13.63
C HIS A 119 8.52 12.68 -13.02
N ASP A 120 9.15 13.30 -12.03
CA ASP A 120 8.60 14.44 -11.28
C ASP A 120 9.67 15.48 -10.92
N GLY A 121 10.20 16.17 -11.93
CA GLY A 121 11.25 17.17 -11.70
C GLY A 121 12.59 16.48 -11.45
N ASP A 122 13.05 16.47 -10.21
CA ASP A 122 14.34 15.88 -9.80
C ASP A 122 14.20 14.49 -9.15
N ARG A 123 13.08 13.81 -9.38
CA ARG A 123 12.75 12.51 -8.75
C ARG A 123 11.90 11.62 -9.65
N TYR A 124 11.85 10.35 -9.31
CA TYR A 124 10.82 9.41 -9.76
C TYR A 124 9.79 9.19 -8.66
N THR A 125 8.52 9.12 -9.02
CA THR A 125 7.40 9.03 -8.07
C THR A 125 6.55 7.80 -8.36
N LEU A 126 6.25 7.05 -7.32
CA LEU A 126 5.20 6.03 -7.29
C LEU A 126 3.93 6.67 -6.74
N THR A 127 2.77 6.35 -7.32
CA THR A 127 1.48 6.90 -6.88
C THR A 127 0.46 5.79 -6.65
N ALA A 128 -0.20 5.84 -5.49
CA ALA A 128 -1.41 5.10 -5.19
C ALA A 128 -2.56 6.09 -4.92
N TYR A 129 -3.75 5.77 -5.41
CA TYR A 129 -4.98 6.50 -5.12
C TYR A 129 -5.92 5.61 -4.30
N PHE A 130 -6.58 6.21 -3.32
CA PHE A 130 -7.56 5.58 -2.43
C PHE A 130 -9.01 5.72 -2.95
N VAL A 131 -9.17 6.46 -4.04
CA VAL A 131 -10.43 6.66 -4.75
C VAL A 131 -10.14 6.66 -6.25
N ASP A 132 -11.19 6.53 -7.06
CA ASP A 132 -11.04 6.56 -8.52
C ASP A 132 -10.43 7.91 -8.96
N PRO A 133 -9.28 7.90 -9.67
CA PRO A 133 -8.57 9.12 -10.09
C PRO A 133 -9.41 10.11 -10.89
N THR A 134 -10.43 9.63 -11.62
CA THR A 134 -11.34 10.48 -12.44
C THR A 134 -12.20 11.45 -11.63
N THR A 135 -12.26 11.24 -10.32
CA THR A 135 -13.11 11.99 -9.40
C THR A 135 -12.35 13.09 -8.64
N ILE A 136 -11.04 12.87 -8.40
CA ILE A 136 -10.22 13.55 -7.41
C ILE A 136 -10.20 15.07 -7.63
N CYS A 137 -9.77 15.52 -8.82
CA CYS A 137 -9.70 16.95 -9.14
C CYS A 137 -10.92 17.49 -9.89
N LYS A 138 -11.94 16.66 -10.13
CA LYS A 138 -13.13 17.07 -10.88
C LYS A 138 -14.27 17.50 -9.96
N TYR A 139 -14.50 16.75 -8.90
CA TYR A 139 -15.57 17.04 -7.92
C TYR A 139 -15.20 16.67 -6.48
N GLY A 140 -14.25 15.74 -6.28
CA GLY A 140 -13.85 15.28 -4.94
C GLY A 140 -14.96 14.55 -4.19
N ARG A 141 -14.66 14.07 -2.99
CA ARG A 141 -15.68 13.45 -2.12
C ARG A 141 -16.42 14.48 -1.28
N THR A 142 -17.65 14.17 -0.96
CA THR A 142 -18.42 14.83 0.09
C THR A 142 -17.98 14.36 1.48
N GLU A 143 -18.32 15.14 2.50
CA GLU A 143 -18.07 14.77 3.91
C GLU A 143 -18.81 13.48 4.28
N ASP A 144 -20.03 13.25 3.78
CA ASP A 144 -20.78 12.02 4.00
C ASP A 144 -20.07 10.80 3.40
N GLU A 145 -19.55 10.90 2.17
CA GLU A 145 -18.76 9.83 1.55
C GLU A 145 -17.48 9.56 2.35
N PHE A 146 -16.78 10.60 2.79
CA PHE A 146 -15.60 10.44 3.65
C PHE A 146 -15.96 9.77 4.99
N ASN A 147 -17.08 10.15 5.61
CA ASN A 147 -17.53 9.55 6.86
C ASN A 147 -17.97 8.08 6.69
N ILE A 148 -18.50 7.69 5.53
CA ILE A 148 -18.94 6.31 5.25
C ILE A 148 -17.76 5.41 4.88
N TYR A 149 -16.83 5.89 4.06
CA TYR A 149 -15.76 5.05 3.47
C TYR A 149 -14.38 5.28 4.09
N GLY A 150 -14.19 6.35 4.85
CA GLY A 150 -12.92 6.71 5.46
C GLY A 150 -11.89 7.16 4.41
N THR A 151 -10.69 6.60 4.50
CA THR A 151 -9.54 6.89 3.64
C THR A 151 -9.85 6.65 2.16
N GLY A 152 -10.67 5.66 1.81
CA GLY A 152 -10.92 5.33 0.41
C GLY A 152 -12.03 4.34 0.12
N THR A 153 -12.36 4.23 -1.16
CA THR A 153 -13.33 3.26 -1.72
C THR A 153 -12.66 2.18 -2.58
N GLY A 154 -11.36 2.29 -2.81
CA GLY A 154 -10.56 1.30 -3.52
C GLY A 154 -9.10 1.72 -3.65
N LEU A 155 -8.21 0.80 -4.01
CA LEU A 155 -6.80 1.10 -4.23
C LEU A 155 -6.49 1.06 -5.73
N TYR A 156 -5.85 2.12 -6.24
CA TYR A 156 -5.47 2.26 -7.64
C TYR A 156 -4.00 2.60 -7.73
N ILE A 157 -3.21 1.78 -8.42
CA ILE A 157 -1.78 2.06 -8.63
C ILE A 157 -1.60 2.69 -10.00
N GLN A 158 -1.02 3.88 -10.03
CA GLN A 158 -0.70 4.54 -11.30
C GLN A 158 0.33 3.70 -12.07
N ASN A 159 0.03 3.41 -13.34
CA ASN A 159 0.88 2.60 -14.21
C ASN A 159 0.98 3.22 -15.62
N GLY A 160 1.11 4.54 -15.66
CA GLY A 160 1.26 5.32 -16.88
C GLY A 160 1.21 6.82 -16.59
N SER A 161 1.42 7.63 -17.63
CA SER A 161 1.44 9.09 -17.54
C SER A 161 0.06 9.70 -17.29
N ASP A 162 -1.01 9.03 -17.72
CA ASP A 162 -2.39 9.47 -17.50
C ASP A 162 -3.05 8.61 -16.41
N PRO A 163 -3.16 9.08 -15.15
CA PRO A 163 -3.76 8.31 -14.07
C PRO A 163 -5.26 8.04 -14.27
N LEU A 164 -5.96 8.77 -15.15
CA LEU A 164 -7.40 8.61 -15.38
C LEU A 164 -7.71 7.34 -16.17
N THR A 165 -6.79 6.92 -17.03
CA THR A 165 -6.96 5.75 -17.91
C THR A 165 -5.91 4.68 -17.67
N GLN A 166 -4.79 5.02 -17.04
CA GLN A 166 -3.63 4.16 -16.86
C GLN A 166 -3.34 3.91 -15.37
N SER A 167 -4.38 3.58 -14.62
CA SER A 167 -4.26 3.09 -13.24
C SER A 167 -4.79 1.67 -13.13
N ILE A 168 -4.11 0.83 -12.35
CA ILE A 168 -4.52 -0.54 -12.07
C ILE A 168 -5.35 -0.53 -10.79
N ARG A 169 -6.65 -0.87 -10.89
CA ARG A 169 -7.47 -1.12 -9.71
C ARG A 169 -7.04 -2.43 -9.05
N ILE A 170 -6.71 -2.36 -7.78
CA ILE A 170 -6.35 -3.50 -6.97
C ILE A 170 -7.63 -4.23 -6.50
N PRO A 171 -7.66 -5.57 -6.56
CA PRO A 171 -8.71 -6.37 -5.94
C PRO A 171 -9.00 -5.93 -4.51
N SER A 172 -10.27 -5.90 -4.11
CA SER A 172 -10.61 -5.54 -2.73
C SER A 172 -10.64 -6.76 -1.81
N THR A 173 -10.69 -7.96 -2.40
CA THR A 173 -10.78 -9.24 -1.69
C THR A 173 -9.75 -10.26 -2.18
N GLN A 174 -9.36 -11.20 -1.31
CA GLN A 174 -8.51 -12.33 -1.69
C GLN A 174 -9.18 -13.26 -2.71
N SER A 175 -10.51 -13.33 -2.75
CA SER A 175 -11.24 -14.09 -3.78
C SER A 175 -11.01 -13.52 -5.17
N GLU A 176 -11.05 -12.19 -5.31
CA GLU A 176 -10.77 -11.51 -6.58
C GLU A 176 -9.29 -11.62 -7.00
N ILE A 177 -8.35 -11.72 -6.03
CA ILE A 177 -6.92 -11.92 -6.35
C ILE A 177 -6.70 -13.20 -7.15
N SER A 178 -7.44 -14.27 -6.86
CA SER A 178 -7.20 -15.59 -7.47
C SER A 178 -7.32 -15.60 -9.00
N GLU A 179 -7.94 -14.58 -9.59
CA GLU A 179 -8.10 -14.37 -11.03
C GLU A 179 -7.05 -13.41 -11.63
N THR A 180 -6.05 -13.02 -10.85
CA THR A 180 -5.01 -12.05 -11.22
C THR A 180 -3.61 -12.68 -11.18
N LYS A 181 -2.59 -11.87 -11.53
CA LYS A 181 -1.18 -12.26 -11.43
C LYS A 181 -0.56 -12.07 -10.05
N TRP A 182 -1.32 -11.61 -9.06
CA TRP A 182 -0.79 -11.41 -7.72
C TRP A 182 -0.50 -12.76 -7.05
N THR A 183 0.77 -13.06 -6.85
CA THR A 183 1.25 -14.28 -6.21
C THR A 183 1.22 -14.11 -4.70
N LYS A 184 0.63 -15.08 -3.99
CA LYS A 184 0.63 -15.10 -2.52
C LYS A 184 2.04 -15.37 -2.00
N GLY A 185 2.53 -14.49 -1.13
CA GLY A 185 3.72 -14.71 -0.32
C GLY A 185 3.36 -15.32 1.03
N TRP A 186 3.99 -14.83 2.09
CA TRP A 186 3.71 -15.29 3.46
C TRP A 186 2.91 -14.27 4.25
N CYS A 187 2.20 -14.77 5.26
CA CYS A 187 1.63 -13.90 6.27
C CYS A 187 2.68 -13.50 7.29
N PHE A 188 2.73 -12.22 7.64
CA PHE A 188 3.62 -11.69 8.67
C PHE A 188 2.84 -10.92 9.73
N LEU A 189 3.23 -11.07 11.00
CA LEU A 189 2.54 -10.49 12.13
C LEU A 189 2.52 -8.95 12.04
N PHE A 190 1.34 -8.35 12.22
CA PHE A 190 1.06 -6.91 12.06
C PHE A 190 1.19 -6.38 10.62
N MET A 191 1.28 -7.28 9.64
CA MET A 191 1.30 -6.93 8.21
C MET A 191 0.19 -7.65 7.44
N GLY A 192 -0.18 -8.88 7.82
CA GLY A 192 -1.16 -9.69 7.10
C GLY A 192 -0.54 -10.56 6.00
N ASP A 193 -1.40 -11.12 5.15
CA ASP A 193 -1.01 -11.92 3.98
C ASP A 193 -0.40 -11.02 2.91
N HIS A 194 0.88 -11.23 2.59
CA HIS A 194 1.54 -10.51 1.51
C HIS A 194 1.18 -11.08 0.13
N TYR A 195 0.98 -10.19 -0.82
CA TYR A 195 0.86 -10.51 -2.24
C TYR A 195 1.80 -9.66 -3.07
N TRP A 196 2.46 -10.30 -4.04
CA TRP A 196 3.47 -9.70 -4.91
C TRP A 196 3.10 -9.95 -6.37
N TYR A 197 3.27 -8.95 -7.23
CA TYR A 197 2.81 -9.08 -8.61
C TYR A 197 3.71 -10.01 -9.44
N ASP A 198 3.13 -11.05 -10.03
CA ASP A 198 3.73 -11.98 -11.00
C ASP A 198 5.09 -12.54 -10.53
N LEU A 199 5.15 -12.92 -9.24
CA LEU A 199 6.39 -13.30 -8.59
C LEU A 199 6.89 -14.67 -9.08
N ASP A 200 8.10 -14.72 -9.62
CA ASP A 200 8.79 -15.95 -10.02
C ASP A 200 10.23 -15.96 -9.51
N LYS A 201 10.74 -17.15 -9.18
CA LYS A 201 12.10 -17.32 -8.64
C LYS A 201 13.18 -16.81 -9.60
N ASN A 202 12.98 -16.97 -10.90
CA ASN A 202 13.95 -16.68 -11.96
C ASN A 202 13.57 -15.41 -12.75
N MET A 203 12.66 -14.57 -12.25
CA MET A 203 12.25 -13.34 -12.92
C MET A 203 13.41 -12.34 -13.07
N SER A 204 13.29 -11.44 -14.07
CA SER A 204 14.18 -10.28 -14.16
C SER A 204 13.83 -9.25 -13.08
N CYS A 205 14.84 -8.55 -12.57
CA CYS A 205 14.61 -7.42 -11.67
C CYS A 205 13.95 -6.21 -12.35
N ASP A 206 13.99 -6.16 -13.69
CA ASP A 206 13.21 -5.19 -14.45
C ASP A 206 11.69 -5.43 -14.35
N ASP A 207 11.30 -6.66 -14.02
CA ASP A 207 9.89 -7.08 -13.98
C ASP A 207 9.35 -7.12 -12.53
N PHE A 208 10.23 -7.06 -11.51
CA PHE A 208 9.85 -6.98 -10.10
C PHE A 208 9.14 -5.65 -9.80
N GLN A 209 7.85 -5.72 -9.47
CA GLN A 209 7.05 -4.53 -9.21
C GLN A 209 7.36 -3.92 -7.84
N PRO A 210 7.46 -2.58 -7.74
CA PRO A 210 7.81 -1.89 -6.51
C PRO A 210 6.63 -1.75 -5.53
N VAL A 211 5.65 -2.65 -5.60
CA VAL A 211 4.41 -2.63 -4.81
C VAL A 211 4.06 -4.03 -4.32
N PHE A 212 3.64 -4.12 -3.07
CA PHE A 212 3.04 -5.32 -2.48
C PHE A 212 1.70 -4.98 -1.85
N LEU A 213 0.83 -5.98 -1.76
CA LEU A 213 -0.50 -5.84 -1.16
C LEU A 213 -0.57 -6.65 0.12
N LEU A 214 -1.43 -6.20 1.04
CA LEU A 214 -1.64 -6.85 2.32
C LEU A 214 -3.12 -7.09 2.55
N TYR A 215 -3.44 -8.34 2.88
CA TYR A 215 -4.81 -8.75 3.16
C TYR A 215 -4.91 -9.36 4.54
N HIS A 216 -6.06 -9.13 5.18
CA HIS A 216 -6.43 -9.80 6.41
C HIS A 216 -7.93 -10.11 6.43
N GLY A 217 -8.28 -11.30 6.90
CA GLY A 217 -9.67 -11.75 6.94
C GLY A 217 -10.36 -11.78 5.57
N GLY A 218 -9.62 -11.93 4.46
CA GLY A 218 -10.18 -11.91 3.12
C GLY A 218 -10.17 -10.54 2.42
N TRP A 219 -9.84 -9.44 3.12
CA TRP A 219 -9.99 -8.07 2.63
C TRP A 219 -8.67 -7.32 2.54
N LEU A 220 -8.58 -6.39 1.59
CA LEU A 220 -7.43 -5.49 1.45
C LEU A 220 -7.38 -4.50 2.63
N THR A 221 -6.33 -4.56 3.43
CA THR A 221 -6.16 -3.78 4.66
C THR A 221 -5.02 -2.77 4.57
N ALA A 222 -3.99 -3.12 3.80
CA ALA A 222 -2.80 -2.31 3.63
C ALA A 222 -2.13 -2.61 2.27
N PHE A 223 -1.12 -1.82 1.93
CA PHE A 223 -0.21 -2.09 0.83
C PHE A 223 1.14 -1.48 1.17
N GLY A 224 2.12 -1.61 0.30
CA GLY A 224 3.38 -0.91 0.49
C GLY A 224 4.26 -0.83 -0.73
N TRP A 225 5.30 -0.03 -0.60
CA TRP A 225 6.34 0.11 -1.62
C TRP A 225 7.52 -0.79 -1.31
N ALA A 226 8.14 -1.36 -2.34
CA ALA A 226 9.34 -2.18 -2.22
C ALA A 226 10.42 -1.68 -3.20
N LEU A 227 11.34 -0.88 -2.69
CA LEU A 227 12.36 -0.20 -3.48
C LEU A 227 13.67 -0.98 -3.49
N GLY A 228 14.21 -1.26 -4.68
CA GLY A 228 15.52 -1.92 -4.87
C GLY A 228 16.74 -1.05 -4.54
N ILE A 229 16.58 -0.11 -3.61
CA ILE A 229 17.62 0.83 -3.13
C ILE A 229 17.55 0.93 -1.61
N GLY A 230 18.64 1.38 -0.98
CA GLY A 230 18.64 1.80 0.42
C GLY A 230 18.10 3.23 0.55
N HIS A 231 16.87 3.38 1.02
CA HIS A 231 16.21 4.68 1.17
C HIS A 231 16.52 5.29 2.54
N ASN A 232 16.90 6.56 2.62
CA ASN A 232 17.41 7.15 3.86
C ASN A 232 16.33 7.65 4.84
N SER A 233 15.07 7.74 4.42
CA SER A 233 13.97 8.12 5.32
C SER A 233 13.69 7.03 6.35
N MET A 234 13.52 7.44 7.61
CA MET A 234 13.10 6.57 8.72
C MET A 234 11.72 5.93 8.51
N ARG A 235 10.99 6.36 7.47
CA ARG A 235 9.72 5.75 7.07
C ARG A 235 9.89 4.35 6.48
N PHE A 236 11.08 4.04 5.97
CA PHE A 236 11.38 2.77 5.32
C PHE A 236 11.97 1.75 6.28
N GLU A 237 11.52 0.52 6.14
CA GLU A 237 12.18 -0.64 6.71
C GLU A 237 13.21 -1.20 5.74
N HIS A 238 14.27 -1.80 6.28
CA HIS A 238 15.34 -2.41 5.48
C HIS A 238 15.47 -3.90 5.81
N PRO A 239 14.56 -4.76 5.31
CA PRO A 239 14.63 -6.18 5.58
C PRO A 239 15.97 -6.76 5.12
N SER A 240 16.60 -7.55 5.98
CA SER A 240 17.78 -8.33 5.61
C SER A 240 17.42 -9.34 4.50
N LYS A 241 18.41 -9.75 3.69
CA LYS A 241 18.21 -10.79 2.66
C LYS A 241 17.61 -12.08 3.24
N THR A 242 17.98 -12.45 4.46
CA THR A 242 17.45 -13.63 5.15
C THR A 242 16.00 -13.46 5.62
N ALA A 243 15.52 -12.23 5.80
CA ALA A 243 14.14 -11.95 6.19
C ALA A 243 13.18 -11.96 4.98
N LEU A 244 13.68 -11.87 3.75
CA LEU A 244 12.84 -11.84 2.54
C LEU A 244 11.91 -13.07 2.44
N SER A 245 12.41 -14.26 2.80
CA SER A 245 11.61 -15.50 2.80
C SER A 245 10.50 -15.54 3.85
N LYS A 246 10.39 -14.52 4.71
CA LYS A 246 9.29 -14.38 5.67
C LYS A 246 8.06 -13.71 5.09
N PHE A 247 8.15 -13.12 3.90
CA PHE A 247 7.03 -12.42 3.25
C PHE A 247 6.98 -12.59 1.72
N LEU A 248 8.04 -13.11 1.09
CA LEU A 248 8.07 -13.50 -0.34
C LEU A 248 8.05 -15.03 -0.48
N ASP A 249 7.24 -15.54 -1.41
CA ASP A 249 7.25 -16.94 -1.85
C ASP A 249 6.90 -17.06 -3.34
N PRO A 250 7.82 -17.51 -4.22
CA PRO A 250 9.24 -17.74 -3.95
C PRO A 250 10.01 -16.42 -3.75
N VAL A 251 11.20 -16.45 -3.14
CA VAL A 251 12.11 -15.29 -3.15
C VAL A 251 12.79 -15.19 -4.54
N PRO A 252 12.61 -14.09 -5.31
CA PRO A 252 13.29 -13.94 -6.59
C PRO A 252 14.80 -13.83 -6.43
N GLN A 253 15.55 -14.58 -7.24
CA GLN A 253 17.02 -14.52 -7.24
C GLN A 253 17.54 -13.14 -7.65
N CYS A 254 16.80 -12.43 -8.49
CA CYS A 254 17.23 -11.12 -8.96
C CYS A 254 17.42 -10.11 -7.81
N LEU A 255 16.69 -10.25 -6.69
CA LEU A 255 16.81 -9.36 -5.53
C LEU A 255 18.22 -9.38 -4.93
N ASP A 256 19.04 -10.39 -5.23
CA ASP A 256 20.45 -10.39 -4.86
C ASP A 256 21.27 -9.29 -5.53
N ASN A 257 20.82 -8.78 -6.68
CA ASN A 257 21.43 -7.68 -7.43
C ASN A 257 21.18 -6.31 -6.78
N TYR A 258 20.16 -6.20 -5.93
CA TYR A 258 19.92 -4.97 -5.19
C TYR A 258 20.79 -4.95 -3.93
N PRO A 259 21.47 -3.82 -3.65
CA PRO A 259 22.31 -3.71 -2.45
C PRO A 259 21.47 -3.83 -1.17
N GLN A 260 20.24 -3.32 -1.23
CA GLN A 260 19.26 -3.34 -0.15
C GLN A 260 17.86 -3.20 -0.74
N LEU A 261 16.89 -3.86 -0.13
CA LEU A 261 15.48 -3.60 -0.36
C LEU A 261 15.00 -2.65 0.75
N SER A 262 14.32 -1.57 0.37
CA SER A 262 13.63 -0.68 1.31
C SER A 262 12.14 -0.80 1.14
N THR A 263 11.43 -1.15 2.20
CA THR A 263 9.97 -1.28 2.19
C THR A 263 9.31 -0.15 2.95
N MET A 264 8.13 0.29 2.54
CA MET A 264 7.30 1.18 3.36
C MET A 264 5.88 0.64 3.36
N HIS A 265 5.40 0.25 4.53
CA HIS A 265 4.04 -0.18 4.74
C HIS A 265 3.10 1.01 4.88
N ILE A 266 1.92 0.93 4.28
CA ILE A 266 0.85 1.93 4.29
C ILE A 266 -0.45 1.22 4.67
N TYR A 267 -0.93 1.46 5.89
CA TYR A 267 -2.10 0.83 6.47
C TYR A 267 -3.32 1.72 6.35
N MET A 268 -4.42 1.14 5.85
CA MET A 268 -5.71 1.80 5.70
C MET A 268 -6.68 1.38 6.82
N THR A 269 -6.40 0.25 7.48
CA THR A 269 -7.07 -0.28 8.67
C THR A 269 -6.14 -0.23 9.90
N SER A 270 -6.59 -0.76 11.04
CA SER A 270 -5.77 -0.86 12.25
C SER A 270 -4.71 -1.96 12.12
N PRO A 271 -3.40 -1.64 12.15
CA PRO A 271 -2.33 -2.63 12.02
C PRO A 271 -2.28 -3.64 13.18
N TYR A 272 -2.88 -3.31 14.33
CA TYR A 272 -2.92 -4.17 15.51
C TYR A 272 -3.86 -5.37 15.39
N ASN A 273 -4.69 -5.38 14.35
CA ASN A 273 -5.62 -6.47 14.06
C ASN A 273 -5.08 -7.41 12.96
N GLU A 274 -3.92 -7.11 12.37
CA GLU A 274 -3.36 -7.86 11.24
C GLU A 274 -2.62 -9.12 11.73
N TRP A 275 -3.39 -10.12 12.18
CA TRP A 275 -2.87 -11.40 12.67
C TRP A 275 -2.79 -12.46 11.56
N CYS A 276 -1.85 -13.38 11.72
CA CYS A 276 -1.75 -14.57 10.89
C CYS A 276 -2.42 -15.75 11.57
N TRP A 277 -3.42 -16.31 10.90
CA TRP A 277 -4.08 -17.54 11.32
C TRP A 277 -3.31 -18.72 10.72
N TRP A 278 -2.58 -19.46 11.57
CA TRP A 278 -1.83 -20.66 11.21
C TRP A 278 -2.64 -21.93 11.48
#